data_AF-A0A7C7J0G6-F1
#
_entry.id   AF-A0A7C7J0G6-F1
#
_cell.length_a   1.000
_cell.length_b   1.000
_cell.length_c   1.000
_cell.angle_alpha   90.00
_cell.angle_beta   90.00
_cell.angle_gamma   90.00
#
_symmetry.space_group_name_H-M   'P 1'
#
loop_
_entity.id
_entity.type
_entity.pdbx_description
1 polymer ?
#
loop_
_entity_poly.entity_id
_entity_poly.type
_entity_poly.pdbx_seq_one_letter_code
_entity_poly.pdbx_strand_id
1 'polypeptide(L)'
;SNEELSIVPFDEKFIMGGNGIPYGNMLRGYPDNSIGPLTTSGRPIGGSAMIKFTSEFRIPFSENPVVYGLVFGEMGNVWDTLDMTEPFGLTRTGPLSLKRSAGVGFRFFMPMLGMLGFDMGYGFDDITGIGKPQGWTYTITFGQPF
;
A
#
# COMPACT_ATOMS: atom_id res chain seq x y z
N SER A 1 20.45 -20.61 28.64
CA SER A 1 19.12 -20.05 28.35
C SER A 1 18.96 -20.08 26.86
N ASN A 2 18.12 -20.99 26.33
CA ASN A 2 17.75 -20.97 24.92
C ASN A 2 16.69 -19.87 24.76
N GLU A 3 17.08 -18.72 24.25
CA GLU A 3 16.12 -17.78 23.69
C GLU A 3 15.52 -18.46 22.46
N GLU A 4 14.30 -18.98 22.59
CA GLU A 4 13.49 -19.34 21.44
C GLU A 4 13.35 -18.08 20.60
N LEU A 5 14.13 -17.99 19.52
CA LEU A 5 13.95 -16.98 18.49
C LEU A 5 12.52 -17.16 17.98
N SER A 6 11.62 -16.29 18.43
CA SER A 6 10.25 -16.20 17.95
C SER A 6 10.31 -15.73 16.50
N ILE A 7 10.46 -16.70 15.59
CA ILE A 7 10.45 -16.47 14.16
C ILE A 7 8.98 -16.39 13.76
N VAL A 8 8.53 -15.18 13.44
CA VAL A 8 7.20 -14.95 12.86
C VAL A 8 7.18 -15.63 11.48
N PRO A 9 6.25 -16.59 11.25
CA PRO A 9 6.09 -17.23 9.95
C PRO A 9 5.86 -16.21 8.83
N PHE A 10 6.32 -16.51 7.61
CA PHE A 10 6.16 -15.61 6.46
C PHE A 10 4.70 -15.23 6.18
N ASP A 11 3.77 -16.13 6.47
CA ASP A 11 2.32 -15.91 6.29
C ASP A 11 1.73 -14.91 7.30
N GLU A 12 2.42 -14.67 8.41
CA GLU A 12 2.05 -13.66 9.42
C GLU A 12 2.78 -12.33 9.21
N LYS A 13 3.71 -12.28 8.25
CA LYS A 13 4.44 -11.06 7.93
C LYS A 13 3.59 -10.13 7.07
N PHE A 14 3.68 -8.86 7.39
CA PHE A 14 3.00 -7.81 6.67
C PHE A 14 3.68 -7.55 5.33
N ILE A 15 2.91 -7.50 4.26
CA ILE A 15 3.34 -7.02 2.94
C ILE A 15 2.41 -5.88 2.50
N MET A 16 2.95 -4.90 1.78
CA MET A 16 2.19 -3.73 1.33
C MET A 16 2.51 -3.40 -0.12
N GLY A 17 1.52 -2.88 -0.84
CA GLY A 17 1.66 -2.44 -2.22
C GLY A 17 0.47 -2.85 -3.09
N GLY A 18 0.16 -2.00 -4.07
CA GLY A 18 -0.84 -2.25 -5.10
C GLY A 18 -2.24 -2.52 -4.52
N ASN A 19 -2.95 -3.53 -5.03
CA ASN A 19 -4.36 -3.77 -4.68
C ASN A 19 -4.57 -4.61 -3.41
N GLY A 20 -3.50 -5.12 -2.80
CA GLY A 20 -3.55 -5.95 -1.58
C GLY A 20 -4.12 -7.36 -1.75
N ILE A 21 -4.43 -7.80 -2.97
CA ILE A 21 -5.00 -9.13 -3.20
C ILE A 21 -3.89 -10.10 -3.63
N PRO A 22 -3.77 -11.30 -3.03
CA PRO A 22 -4.66 -11.91 -2.02
C PRO A 22 -4.20 -11.79 -0.55
N TYR A 23 -2.93 -11.46 -0.29
CA TYR A 23 -2.34 -11.55 1.06
C TYR A 23 -1.63 -10.25 1.50
N GLY A 24 -1.96 -9.12 0.87
CA GLY A 24 -1.24 -7.86 1.07
C GLY A 24 -2.11 -6.70 1.52
N ASN A 25 -1.45 -5.66 2.00
CA ASN A 25 -2.13 -4.43 2.36
C ASN A 25 -2.08 -3.48 1.17
N MET A 26 -3.25 -3.05 0.72
CA MET A 26 -3.39 -2.13 -0.41
C MET A 26 -2.63 -0.83 -0.14
N LEU A 27 -1.79 -0.40 -1.09
CA LEU A 27 -1.21 0.94 -1.14
C LEU A 27 -1.16 1.36 -2.61
N ARG A 28 -2.21 2.06 -3.05
CA ARG A 28 -2.39 2.45 -4.44
C ARG A 28 -1.31 3.44 -4.84
N GLY A 29 -0.87 3.41 -6.09
CA GLY A 29 0.27 4.21 -6.57
C GLY A 29 1.62 3.50 -6.47
N TYR A 30 1.68 2.33 -5.83
CA TYR A 30 2.85 1.46 -5.80
C TYR A 30 2.50 0.06 -6.35
N PRO A 31 3.46 -0.67 -6.95
CA PRO A 31 3.24 -2.03 -7.43
C PRO A 31 2.89 -2.99 -6.28
N ASP A 32 2.25 -4.11 -6.63
CA ASP A 32 1.90 -5.15 -5.67
C ASP A 32 3.13 -5.64 -4.91
N ASN A 33 3.02 -5.75 -3.58
CA ASN A 33 4.05 -6.26 -2.67
C ASN A 33 5.43 -5.58 -2.79
N SER A 34 5.46 -4.32 -3.22
CA SER A 34 6.71 -3.56 -3.42
C SER A 34 7.15 -2.73 -2.21
N ILE A 35 6.30 -2.62 -1.18
CA ILE A 35 6.57 -1.84 0.02
C ILE A 35 6.88 -2.75 1.19
N GLY A 36 8.10 -2.60 1.71
CA GLY A 36 8.63 -3.34 2.85
C GLY A 36 10.01 -3.92 2.56
N PRO A 37 10.53 -4.76 3.47
CA PRO A 37 11.79 -5.46 3.25
C PRO A 37 11.66 -6.42 2.06
N LEU A 38 12.50 -6.19 1.06
CA LEU A 38 12.62 -7.01 -0.14
C LEU A 38 13.96 -7.75 -0.12
N THR A 39 14.00 -8.94 -0.69
CA THR A 39 15.25 -9.64 -1.01
C THR A 39 16.02 -8.89 -2.09
N THR A 40 17.32 -9.17 -2.25
CA THR A 40 18.15 -8.65 -3.36
C THR A 40 17.57 -8.98 -4.75
N SER A 41 16.72 -10.02 -4.83
CA SER A 41 15.98 -10.40 -6.05
C SER A 41 14.64 -9.68 -6.23
N GLY A 42 14.29 -8.72 -5.36
CA GLY A 42 13.04 -7.96 -5.41
C GLY A 42 11.80 -8.70 -4.89
N ARG A 43 11.97 -9.87 -4.24
CA ARG A 43 10.85 -10.62 -3.64
C ARG A 43 10.54 -10.08 -2.24
N PRO A 44 9.26 -9.89 -1.86
CA PRO A 44 8.88 -9.44 -0.52
C PRO A 44 9.27 -10.48 0.52
N ILE A 45 9.99 -10.05 1.56
CA ILE A 45 10.31 -10.86 2.75
C ILE A 45 9.19 -10.70 3.80
N GLY A 46 8.46 -9.59 3.72
CA GLY A 46 7.45 -9.20 4.71
C GLY A 46 8.09 -8.66 6.00
N GLY A 47 7.36 -7.79 6.69
CA GLY A 47 7.82 -7.19 7.94
C GLY A 47 6.98 -7.58 9.15
N SER A 48 7.57 -7.44 10.34
CA SER A 48 6.91 -7.66 11.63
C SER A 48 6.04 -6.48 12.09
N ALA A 49 6.28 -5.28 11.56
CA ALA A 49 5.52 -4.08 11.89
C ALA A 49 5.06 -3.34 10.62
N MET A 50 3.85 -2.79 10.66
CA MET A 50 3.27 -1.99 9.59
C MET A 50 2.61 -0.74 10.17
N ILE A 51 2.75 0.37 9.47
CA ILE A 51 1.89 1.54 9.64
C ILE A 51 1.29 1.86 8.27
N LYS A 52 -0.03 2.04 8.24
CA LYS A 52 -0.77 2.50 7.08
C LYS A 52 -1.81 3.53 7.50
N PHE A 53 -1.82 4.66 6.82
CA PHE A 53 -2.83 5.69 6.95
C PHE A 53 -3.42 5.95 5.57
N THR A 54 -4.73 5.78 5.45
CA THR A 54 -5.48 6.02 4.23
C THR A 54 -6.52 7.09 4.54
N SER A 55 -6.53 8.16 3.75
CA SER A 55 -7.55 9.18 3.76
C SER A 55 -8.27 9.16 2.41
N GLU A 56 -9.58 9.00 2.42
CA GLU A 56 -10.40 9.01 1.20
C GLU A 56 -11.51 10.04 1.34
N PHE A 57 -11.64 10.90 0.35
CA PHE A 57 -12.75 11.83 0.21
C PHE A 57 -13.64 11.36 -0.94
N ARG A 58 -14.92 11.11 -0.67
CA ARG A 58 -15.87 10.53 -1.65
C ARG A 58 -16.94 11.56 -1.99
N ILE A 59 -17.15 11.79 -3.28
CA ILE A 59 -18.14 12.72 -3.81
C ILE A 59 -19.13 11.94 -4.67
N PRO A 60 -20.40 11.79 -4.24
CA PRO A 60 -21.43 11.18 -5.07
C PRO A 60 -21.81 12.14 -6.21
N PHE A 61 -21.88 11.62 -7.43
CA PHE A 61 -22.36 12.35 -8.60
C PHE A 61 -23.82 12.03 -8.94
N SER A 62 -24.24 10.78 -8.73
CA SER A 62 -25.62 10.33 -8.91
C SER A 62 -25.93 9.21 -7.92
N GLU A 63 -27.15 9.17 -7.42
CA GLU A 63 -27.65 8.10 -6.56
C GLU A 63 -28.28 6.95 -7.35
N ASN A 64 -28.57 7.14 -8.64
CA ASN A 64 -29.12 6.10 -9.51
C ASN A 64 -28.67 6.27 -10.98
N PRO A 65 -27.74 5.43 -11.50
CA PRO A 65 -26.90 4.48 -10.77
C PRO A 65 -25.94 5.19 -9.81
N VAL A 66 -25.56 4.53 -8.71
CA VAL A 66 -24.64 5.10 -7.72
C VAL A 66 -23.26 5.23 -8.35
N VAL A 67 -22.91 6.45 -8.74
CA VAL A 67 -21.59 6.81 -9.26
C VAL A 67 -20.98 7.80 -8.30
N TYR A 68 -19.80 7.47 -7.79
CA TYR A 68 -19.03 8.38 -6.96
C TYR A 68 -17.60 8.48 -7.44
N GLY A 69 -17.10 9.70 -7.42
CA GLY A 69 -15.67 9.98 -7.49
C GLY A 69 -15.08 9.88 -6.09
N LEU A 70 -13.82 9.50 -6.01
CA LEU A 70 -13.06 9.56 -4.78
C LEU A 70 -11.68 10.14 -5.03
N VAL A 71 -11.17 10.88 -4.07
CA VAL A 71 -9.78 11.31 -4.02
C VAL A 71 -9.18 10.64 -2.80
N PHE A 72 -8.03 10.00 -2.97
CA PHE A 72 -7.38 9.28 -1.89
C PHE A 72 -5.95 9.78 -1.69
N GLY A 73 -5.54 9.86 -0.43
CA GLY A 73 -4.16 10.04 -0.01
C GLY A 73 -3.80 8.87 0.90
N GLU A 74 -2.74 8.15 0.56
CA GLU A 74 -2.27 7.02 1.35
C GLU A 74 -0.82 7.25 1.76
N MET A 75 -0.49 6.82 2.97
CA MET A 75 0.89 6.76 3.43
C MET A 75 1.08 5.47 4.21
N GLY A 76 2.13 4.74 3.91
CA GLY A 76 2.39 3.49 4.62
C GLY A 76 3.81 3.01 4.45
N ASN A 77 4.24 2.19 5.40
CA ASN A 77 5.49 1.47 5.29
C ASN A 77 5.44 0.20 6.14
N VAL A 78 6.37 -0.70 5.86
CA VAL A 78 6.51 -1.99 6.53
C VAL A 78 7.98 -2.17 6.94
N TRP A 79 8.20 -2.66 8.16
CA TRP A 79 9.53 -2.88 8.76
C TRP A 79 9.65 -4.30 9.31
N ASP A 80 10.86 -4.86 9.27
CA ASP A 80 11.19 -6.20 9.77
C ASP A 80 12.18 -6.05 10.92
N THR A 81 11.71 -5.81 12.16
CA THR A 81 12.45 -5.85 13.45
C THR A 81 11.55 -5.43 14.64
N LEU A 82 11.82 -5.95 15.85
CA LEU A 82 11.17 -5.58 17.14
C LEU A 82 11.62 -4.21 17.69
N ASP A 83 12.78 -3.73 17.27
CA ASP A 83 13.29 -2.39 17.54
C ASP A 83 12.82 -1.40 16.47
N MET A 84 11.85 -0.56 16.82
CA MET A 84 11.50 0.66 16.07
C MET A 84 12.57 1.76 16.21
N THR A 85 13.83 1.40 16.38
CA THR A 85 14.90 2.30 16.81
C THR A 85 16.03 2.29 15.79
N GLU A 86 15.96 3.16 14.79
CA GLU A 86 17.20 3.64 14.16
C GLU A 86 17.75 4.80 15.00
N PRO A 87 19.00 4.72 15.48
CA PRO A 87 19.68 5.85 16.10
C PRO A 87 19.74 7.04 15.14
N PHE A 88 19.46 8.24 15.65
CA PHE A 88 19.33 9.55 14.97
C PHE A 88 20.54 10.05 14.13
N GLY A 89 21.45 9.19 13.67
CA GLY A 89 22.79 9.60 13.22
C GLY A 89 23.24 9.21 11.81
N LEU A 90 22.45 8.50 10.99
CA LEU A 90 22.87 8.12 9.63
C LEU A 90 21.79 8.45 8.58
N THR A 91 22.27 8.81 7.38
CA THR A 91 21.55 9.24 6.17
C THR A 91 20.06 8.97 6.18
N ARG A 92 19.26 10.06 6.20
CA ARG A 92 17.78 10.10 6.30
C ARG A 92 17.06 8.94 5.58
N THR A 93 16.93 7.83 6.29
CA THR A 93 16.10 6.67 5.95
C THR A 93 15.32 6.25 7.20
N GLY A 94 14.92 7.22 8.03
CA GLY A 94 14.42 6.95 9.37
C GLY A 94 13.09 6.18 9.44
N PRO A 95 12.64 5.81 10.66
CA PRO A 95 11.40 5.08 10.96
C PRO A 95 10.10 5.80 10.55
N LEU A 96 10.21 7.00 9.95
CA LEU A 96 9.11 7.76 9.35
C LEU A 96 9.21 7.84 7.82
N SER A 97 10.00 6.98 7.17
CA SER A 97 10.02 6.82 5.71
C SER A 97 8.72 6.16 5.24
N LEU A 98 7.59 6.83 5.45
CA LEU A 98 6.30 6.45 4.94
C LEU A 98 6.27 6.72 3.43
N LYS A 99 5.98 5.68 2.67
CA LYS A 99 5.74 5.78 1.24
C LYS A 99 4.36 6.41 1.06
N ARG A 100 4.35 7.58 0.47
CA ARG A 100 3.16 8.41 0.24
C ARG A 100 2.71 8.25 -1.19
N SER A 101 1.41 8.16 -1.36
CA SER A 101 0.75 8.23 -2.64
C SER A 101 -0.51 9.06 -2.53
N ALA A 102 -0.88 9.67 -3.64
CA ALA A 102 -2.17 10.32 -3.77
C ALA A 102 -2.74 9.99 -5.13
N GLY A 103 -4.05 9.95 -5.21
CA GLY A 103 -4.72 9.53 -6.41
C GLY A 103 -6.18 9.92 -6.44
N VAL A 104 -6.77 9.63 -7.58
CA VAL A 104 -8.19 9.79 -7.82
C VAL A 104 -8.74 8.45 -8.28
N GLY A 105 -9.95 8.15 -7.84
CA GLY A 105 -10.66 6.95 -8.21
C GLY A 105 -12.08 7.27 -8.64
N PHE A 106 -12.63 6.40 -9.46
CA PHE A 106 -14.03 6.39 -9.82
C PHE A 106 -14.62 5.04 -9.48
N ARG A 107 -15.86 5.06 -9.00
CA ARG A 107 -16.59 3.87 -8.62
C ARG A 107 -17.96 3.95 -9.25
N PHE A 108 -18.26 2.93 -10.04
CA PHE A 108 -19.54 2.76 -10.71
C PHE A 108 -20.22 1.54 -10.10
N PHE A 109 -21.36 1.76 -9.45
CA PHE A 109 -22.22 0.67 -9.01
C PHE A 109 -23.31 0.49 -10.05
N MET A 110 -23.22 -0.62 -10.78
CA MET A 110 -24.23 -0.97 -11.77
C MET A 110 -25.14 -2.05 -11.19
N PRO A 111 -26.47 -1.88 -11.28
CA PRO A 111 -27.39 -2.97 -11.00
C PRO A 111 -27.00 -4.20 -11.82
N MET A 112 -26.91 -5.37 -11.17
CA MET A 112 -26.52 -6.68 -11.72
C MET A 112 -25.02 -6.95 -11.97
N LEU A 113 -24.19 -5.95 -12.30
CA LEU A 113 -22.76 -6.18 -12.61
C LEU A 113 -21.81 -6.00 -11.41
N GLY A 114 -22.30 -5.44 -10.30
CA GLY A 114 -21.51 -5.17 -9.10
C GLY A 114 -20.76 -3.85 -9.18
N MET A 115 -19.68 -3.72 -8.40
CA MET A 115 -18.88 -2.51 -8.35
C MET A 115 -17.73 -2.60 -9.36
N LEU A 116 -17.66 -1.59 -10.22
CA LEU A 116 -16.48 -1.33 -11.03
C LEU A 116 -15.70 -0.19 -10.40
N GLY A 117 -14.44 -0.44 -10.08
CA GLY A 117 -13.52 0.57 -9.58
C GLY A 117 -12.37 0.82 -10.52
N PHE A 118 -12.11 2.09 -10.79
CA PHE A 118 -10.91 2.56 -11.44
C PHE A 118 -10.17 3.46 -10.46
N ASP A 119 -8.90 3.16 -10.18
CA ASP A 119 -8.03 3.98 -9.35
C ASP A 119 -6.79 4.39 -10.14
N MET A 120 -6.45 5.66 -10.07
CA MET A 120 -5.22 6.21 -10.59
C MET A 120 -4.46 6.82 -9.41
N GLY A 121 -3.40 6.14 -8.97
CA GLY A 121 -2.54 6.58 -7.88
C GLY A 121 -1.17 7.03 -8.39
N TYR A 122 -0.64 8.10 -7.82
CA TYR A 122 0.72 8.56 -8.04
C TYR A 122 1.56 8.29 -6.78
N GLY A 123 2.62 7.49 -6.92
CA GLY A 123 3.60 7.28 -5.85
C GLY A 123 4.68 8.35 -5.88
N PHE A 124 4.80 9.12 -4.79
CA PHE A 124 5.76 10.24 -4.70
C PHE A 124 7.17 9.80 -4.32
N ASP A 125 7.30 8.67 -3.62
CA ASP A 125 8.57 8.21 -3.10
C ASP A 125 9.20 7.18 -4.05
N ASP A 126 10.53 7.16 -4.08
CA ASP A 126 11.30 6.18 -4.82
C ASP A 126 11.37 4.86 -4.03
N ILE A 127 11.05 3.77 -4.70
CA ILE A 127 11.13 2.40 -4.17
C ILE A 127 12.23 1.57 -4.86
N THR A 128 12.77 2.07 -5.97
CA THR A 128 13.76 1.40 -6.80
C THR A 128 15.20 1.83 -6.50
N GLY A 129 15.38 2.95 -5.78
CA GLY A 129 16.68 3.48 -5.38
C GLY A 129 17.43 4.24 -6.49
N ILE A 130 16.73 4.59 -7.59
CA ILE A 130 17.28 5.28 -8.76
C ILE A 130 17.10 6.80 -8.73
N GLY A 131 16.57 7.34 -7.63
CA GLY A 131 16.27 8.75 -7.42
C GLY A 131 15.03 9.27 -8.14
N LYS A 132 14.12 8.38 -8.58
CA LYS A 132 12.89 8.77 -9.30
C LYS A 132 11.64 8.36 -8.53
N PRO A 133 10.58 9.20 -8.51
CA PRO A 133 9.31 8.80 -7.93
C PRO A 133 8.74 7.60 -8.69
N GLN A 134 7.98 6.76 -8.00
CA GLN A 134 7.33 5.59 -8.60
C GLN A 134 6.42 5.97 -9.78
N GLY A 135 5.76 7.13 -9.71
CA GLY A 135 4.96 7.66 -10.80
C GLY A 135 3.52 7.16 -10.80
N TRP A 136 2.85 7.25 -11.95
CA TRP A 136 1.44 6.89 -12.11
C TRP A 136 1.24 5.38 -12.20
N THR A 137 0.37 4.86 -11.34
CA THR A 137 -0.11 3.48 -11.35
C THR A 137 -1.62 3.47 -11.50
N TYR A 138 -2.11 2.63 -12.41
CA TYR A 138 -3.54 2.47 -12.69
C TYR A 138 -3.98 1.10 -12.22
N THR A 139 -5.08 1.06 -11.48
CA THR A 139 -5.63 -0.18 -10.92
C THR A 139 -7.09 -0.25 -11.27
N ILE A 140 -7.52 -1.41 -11.76
CA ILE A 140 -8.93 -1.68 -12.06
C ILE A 140 -9.37 -2.82 -11.15
N THR A 141 -10.46 -2.59 -10.43
CA THR A 141 -11.06 -3.56 -9.51
C THR A 141 -12.46 -3.88 -10.02
N PHE A 142 -12.74 -5.17 -10.18
CA PHE A 142 -14.04 -5.66 -10.60
C PHE A 142 -14.60 -6.56 -9.51
N GLY A 143 -15.86 -6.35 -9.13
CA GLY A 143 -16.59 -7.27 -8.25
C GLY A 143 -17.19 -6.59 -7.03
N GLN A 144 -17.60 -7.39 -6.05
CA GLN A 144 -18.19 -6.90 -4.82
C GLN A 144 -17.06 -6.54 -3.84
N PRO A 145 -16.95 -5.29 -3.34
CA PRO A 145 -16.09 -5.03 -2.20
C PRO A 145 -16.68 -5.74 -0.98
N PHE A 146 -15.86 -6.52 -0.28
CA PHE A 146 -16.22 -7.14 1.00
C PHE A 146 -16.25 -6.08 2.10
#